data_AF-A0A428X725-F1
#
_entry.id   AF-A0A428X725-F1
#
_cell.length_a   1.000
_cell.length_b   1.000
_cell.length_c   1.000
_cell.angle_alpha   90.00
_cell.angle_beta   90.00
_cell.angle_gamma   90.00
#
_symmetry.space_group_name_H-M   'P 1'
#
loop_
_entity.id
_entity.type
_entity.pdbx_description
1 polymer ?
#
loop_
_entity_poly.entity_id
_entity_poly.type
_entity_poly.pdbx_seq_one_letter_code
_entity_poly.pdbx_strand_id
1 'polypeptide(L)'
;MVAGHAVLSLVLGAVALIPFGVLLAFVFRGVFYGLVDHGPYDNSWGGPSRAGAWLAHFLIGLPMAVAALLLLAGIAALHARLTTMLTGRRPAPWVLAVALVLPVPAVALFIAWLHQI
;
A
#
# COMPACT_ATOMS: atom_id res chain seq x y z
N MET A 1 -21.51 11.40 -15.45
CA MET A 1 -20.57 10.79 -16.42
C MET A 1 -20.08 9.46 -15.88
N VAL A 2 -20.53 8.35 -16.46
CA VAL A 2 -20.11 6.99 -16.04
C VAL A 2 -18.62 6.76 -16.31
N ALA A 3 -18.11 7.25 -17.45
CA ALA A 3 -16.71 7.10 -17.84
C ALA A 3 -15.72 7.73 -16.84
N GLY A 4 -15.97 8.96 -16.38
CA GLY A 4 -15.10 9.63 -15.40
C GLY A 4 -15.04 8.91 -14.06
N HIS A 5 -16.17 8.37 -13.59
CA HIS A 5 -16.20 7.53 -12.40
C HIS A 5 -15.40 6.24 -12.59
N ALA A 6 -15.55 5.57 -13.75
CA ALA A 6 -14.82 4.34 -14.05
C ALA A 6 -13.30 4.57 -14.08
N VAL A 7 -12.84 5.65 -14.74
CA VAL A 7 -11.41 6.00 -14.80
C VAL A 7 -10.85 6.27 -13.40
N LEU A 8 -11.51 7.12 -12.60
CA LEU A 8 -11.06 7.41 -11.23
C LEU A 8 -11.05 6.16 -10.35
N SER A 9 -12.05 5.28 -10.50
CA SER A 9 -12.13 4.05 -9.72
C SER A 9 -11.02 3.06 -10.10
N LEU A 10 -10.68 2.95 -11.39
CA LEU A 10 -9.56 2.15 -11.89
C LEU A 10 -8.23 2.67 -11.32
N VAL A 11 -8.01 3.98 -11.39
CA VAL A 11 -6.80 4.63 -10.87
C VAL A 11 -6.64 4.39 -9.37
N LEU A 12 -7.70 4.58 -8.59
CA LEU A 12 -7.67 4.28 -7.15
C LEU A 12 -7.46 2.79 -6.85
N GLY A 13 -8.02 1.90 -7.68
CA GLY A 13 -7.77 0.46 -7.59
C GLY A 13 -6.30 0.11 -7.84
N ALA A 14 -5.68 0.73 -8.84
CA ALA A 14 -4.24 0.57 -9.12
C ALA A 14 -3.38 1.09 -7.96
N VAL A 15 -3.72 2.25 -7.39
CA VAL A 15 -3.05 2.79 -6.19
C VAL A 15 -3.16 1.82 -5.01
N ALA A 16 -4.31 1.16 -4.81
CA ALA A 16 -4.53 0.22 -3.72
C ALA A 16 -3.61 -1.02 -3.77
N LEU A 17 -3.04 -1.34 -4.94
CA LEU A 17 -2.08 -2.44 -5.06
C LEU A 17 -0.79 -2.18 -4.27
N ILE A 18 -0.42 -0.93 -4.04
CA ILE A 18 0.78 -0.58 -3.26
C ILE A 18 0.63 -0.96 -1.78
N PRO A 19 -0.35 -0.42 -1.01
CA PRO A 19 -0.51 -0.83 0.38
C PRO A 19 -0.85 -2.32 0.49
N PHE A 20 -1.56 -2.91 -0.49
CA PHE A 20 -1.74 -4.35 -0.54
C PHE A 20 -0.40 -5.11 -0.66
N GLY A 21 0.50 -4.66 -1.55
CA GLY A 21 1.85 -5.20 -1.67
C GLY A 21 2.67 -5.08 -0.37
N VAL A 22 2.52 -3.96 0.35
CA VAL A 22 3.14 -3.78 1.69
C VAL A 22 2.61 -4.82 2.68
N LEU A 23 1.32 -5.12 2.68
CA LEU A 23 0.75 -6.17 3.53
C LEU A 23 1.30 -7.56 3.18
N LEU A 24 1.42 -7.88 1.89
CA LEU A 24 2.06 -9.12 1.45
C LEU A 24 3.52 -9.18 1.90
N ALA A 25 4.27 -8.09 1.76
CA ALA A 25 5.65 -8.01 2.23
C ALA A 25 5.73 -8.23 3.75
N PHE A 26 4.82 -7.67 4.53
CA PHE A 26 4.76 -7.92 5.97
C PHE A 26 4.45 -9.38 6.30
N VAL A 27 3.53 -10.02 5.58
CA VAL A 27 3.22 -11.44 5.76
C VAL A 27 4.46 -12.30 5.49
N PHE A 28 5.10 -12.15 4.34
CA PHE A 28 6.22 -13.01 3.94
C PHE A 28 7.53 -12.66 4.64
N ARG A 29 7.85 -11.37 4.78
CA ARG A 29 9.13 -10.89 5.33
C ARG A 29 9.04 -10.38 6.76
N GLY A 30 7.86 -10.30 7.36
CA GLY A 30 7.70 -10.01 8.79
C GLY A 30 7.26 -11.26 9.54
N VAL A 31 6.01 -11.70 9.33
CA VAL A 31 5.40 -12.82 10.05
C VAL A 31 6.14 -14.13 9.75
N PHE A 32 6.30 -14.45 8.47
CA PHE A 32 6.92 -15.70 8.01
C PHE A 32 8.38 -15.54 7.61
N TYR A 33 9.08 -14.49 8.08
CA TYR A 33 10.45 -14.18 7.66
C TYR A 33 11.37 -15.41 7.70
N GLY A 34 11.42 -16.13 8.82
CA GLY A 34 12.28 -17.29 8.95
C GLY A 34 11.86 -18.54 8.17
N LEU A 35 10.65 -18.57 7.60
CA LEU A 35 10.21 -19.64 6.69
C LEU A 35 10.57 -19.31 5.23
N VAL A 36 10.66 -18.02 4.89
CA VAL A 36 10.93 -17.55 3.52
C VAL A 36 12.42 -17.30 3.31
N ASP A 37 13.06 -16.61 4.26
CA ASP A 37 14.47 -16.28 4.25
C ASP A 37 15.23 -17.27 5.13
N HIS A 38 16.25 -17.91 4.55
CA HIS A 38 17.04 -18.97 5.19
C HIS A 38 18.46 -18.49 5.56
N GLY A 39 18.78 -17.21 5.30
CA GLY A 39 20.12 -16.65 5.48
C GLY A 39 21.01 -16.78 4.24
N PRO A 40 22.31 -16.43 4.35
CA PRO A 40 23.01 -16.00 5.56
C PRO A 40 22.52 -14.65 6.10
N TYR A 41 22.45 -14.50 7.43
CA TYR A 41 21.92 -13.30 8.08
C TYR A 41 23.00 -12.24 8.39
N ASP A 42 24.23 -12.44 7.92
CA ASP A 42 25.38 -11.61 8.30
C ASP A 42 25.18 -10.12 7.97
N ASN A 43 24.39 -9.82 6.94
CA ASN A 43 24.04 -8.48 6.51
C ASN A 43 22.57 -8.11 6.83
N SER A 44 21.86 -8.93 7.60
CA SER A 44 20.47 -8.68 7.97
C SER A 44 20.37 -7.63 9.09
N TRP A 45 19.35 -6.78 9.00
CA TRP A 45 18.98 -5.91 10.10
C TRP A 45 18.60 -6.75 11.32
N GLY A 46 18.99 -6.35 12.53
CA GLY A 46 18.79 -7.18 13.73
C GLY A 46 19.93 -8.17 14.02
N GLY A 47 21.01 -8.15 13.23
CA GLY A 47 22.24 -8.90 13.47
C GLY A 47 22.28 -10.28 12.82
N PRO A 48 23.36 -11.05 13.03
CA PRO A 48 23.65 -12.29 12.29
C PRO A 48 22.79 -13.49 12.70
N SER A 49 21.85 -13.29 13.64
CA SER A 49 20.96 -14.37 14.09
C SER A 49 19.63 -14.30 13.36
N ARG A 50 19.07 -15.47 13.03
CA ARG A 50 17.71 -15.58 12.46
C ARG A 50 16.65 -14.88 13.32
N ALA A 51 16.74 -15.02 14.65
CA ALA A 51 15.77 -14.45 15.57
C ALA A 51 15.84 -12.92 15.61
N GLY A 52 17.05 -12.35 15.65
CA GLY A 52 17.26 -10.91 15.56
C GLY A 52 16.78 -10.34 14.23
N ALA A 53 17.10 -11.03 13.12
CA ALA A 53 16.63 -10.67 11.79
C ALA A 53 15.10 -10.69 11.68
N TRP A 54 14.46 -11.76 12.15
CA TRP A 54 12.99 -11.84 12.21
C TRP A 54 12.40 -10.71 13.03
N LEU A 55 12.93 -10.45 14.23
CA LEU A 55 12.38 -9.44 15.14
C LEU A 55 12.43 -8.04 14.52
N ALA A 56 13.54 -7.68 13.87
CA ALA A 56 13.67 -6.40 13.18
C ALA A 56 12.62 -6.24 12.08
N HIS A 57 12.50 -7.22 11.18
CA HIS A 57 11.55 -7.14 10.07
C HIS A 57 10.09 -7.18 10.53
N PHE A 58 9.77 -7.95 11.56
CA PHE A 58 8.44 -7.98 12.15
C PHE A 58 8.08 -6.62 12.78
N LEU A 59 8.96 -6.06 13.61
CA LEU A 59 8.68 -4.80 14.31
C LEU A 59 8.66 -3.58 13.38
N ILE A 60 9.43 -3.57 12.30
CA ILE A 60 9.36 -2.52 11.28
C ILE A 60 8.13 -2.73 10.38
N GLY A 61 7.86 -3.97 9.99
CA GLY A 61 6.75 -4.30 9.12
C GLY A 61 5.38 -4.08 9.77
N LEU A 62 5.25 -4.25 11.09
CA LEU A 62 4.00 -4.08 11.81
C LEU A 62 3.40 -2.66 11.69
N PRO A 63 4.11 -1.56 12.03
CA PRO A 63 3.59 -0.21 11.83
C PRO A 63 3.34 0.11 10.35
N MET A 64 4.16 -0.42 9.44
CA MET A 64 3.93 -0.28 7.99
C MET A 64 2.63 -0.98 7.56
N ALA A 65 2.33 -2.16 8.10
CA ALA A 65 1.10 -2.89 7.83
C ALA A 65 -0.13 -2.15 8.39
N VAL A 66 -0.04 -1.58 9.58
CA VAL A 66 -1.10 -0.72 10.13
C VAL A 66 -1.34 0.49 9.22
N ALA A 67 -0.29 1.18 8.79
CA ALA A 67 -0.40 2.30 7.87
C ALA A 67 -1.02 1.88 6.53
N ALA A 68 -0.64 0.72 5.99
CA ALA A 68 -1.20 0.17 4.76
C ALA A 68 -2.70 -0.16 4.88
N LEU A 69 -3.13 -0.76 6.00
CA LEU A 69 -4.55 -1.01 6.29
C LEU A 69 -5.36 0.28 6.37
N LEU A 70 -4.83 1.30 7.06
CA LEU A 70 -5.48 2.61 7.16
C LEU A 70 -5.60 3.27 5.78
N LEU A 71 -4.57 3.16 4.94
CA LEU A 71 -4.60 3.68 3.57
C LEU A 71 -5.64 2.95 2.71
N LEU A 72 -5.71 1.62 2.79
CA LEU A 72 -6.74 0.83 2.09
C LEU A 72 -8.15 1.21 2.55
N ALA A 73 -8.36 1.37 3.85
CA ALA A 73 -9.64 1.85 4.39
C ALA A 73 -10.00 3.24 3.87
N GLY A 74 -9.01 4.14 3.78
CA GLY A 74 -9.17 5.47 3.19
C GLY A 74 -9.54 5.42 1.70
N ILE A 75 -8.88 4.57 0.91
CA ILE A 75 -9.18 4.37 -0.51
C ILE A 75 -10.59 3.79 -0.68
N ALA A 76 -10.98 2.79 0.11
CA ALA A 76 -12.32 2.21 0.08
C ALA A 76 -13.39 3.26 0.42
N ALA A 77 -13.15 4.10 1.42
CA ALA A 77 -14.05 5.21 1.75
C ALA A 77 -14.14 6.24 0.61
N LEU A 78 -13.04 6.49 -0.11
CA LEU A 78 -13.01 7.37 -1.27
C LEU A 78 -13.81 6.79 -2.45
N HIS A 79 -13.66 5.48 -2.74
CA HIS A 79 -14.49 4.77 -3.73
C HIS A 79 -15.97 4.84 -3.38
N ALA A 80 -16.35 4.62 -2.11
CA ALA A 80 -17.74 4.72 -1.68
C ALA A 80 -18.31 6.13 -1.94
N ARG A 81 -17.54 7.19 -1.66
CA ARG A 81 -17.93 8.58 -1.94
C ARG A 81 -18.03 8.85 -3.45
N LEU A 82 -17.10 8.35 -4.26
CA LEU A 82 -17.16 8.49 -5.72
C LEU A 82 -18.35 7.74 -6.33
N THR A 83 -18.75 6.62 -5.75
CA THR A 83 -19.89 5.83 -6.22
C THR A 83 -21.22 6.57 -6.02
N THR A 84 -21.31 7.47 -5.03
CA THR A 84 -22.52 8.32 -4.86
C THR A 84 -22.79 9.23 -6.07
N MET A 85 -21.79 9.48 -6.93
CA MET A 85 -21.98 10.20 -8.20
C MET A 85 -22.90 9.46 -9.17
N LEU A 86 -22.91 8.13 -9.12
CA LEU A 86 -23.76 7.31 -9.98
C LEU A 86 -25.24 7.44 -9.60
N THR A 87 -25.55 7.84 -8.36
CA THR A 87 -26.91 8.11 -7.91
C THR A 87 -27.34 9.56 -8.17
N GLY A 88 -26.63 10.30 -9.03
CA GLY A 88 -26.96 11.70 -9.39
C GLY A 88 -26.52 12.75 -8.36
N ARG A 89 -25.86 12.37 -7.27
CA ARG A 89 -25.31 13.34 -6.30
C ARG A 89 -24.01 13.93 -6.83
N ARG A 90 -23.80 15.23 -6.65
CA ARG A 90 -22.50 15.85 -6.96
C ARG A 90 -21.49 15.45 -5.88
N PRO A 91 -20.28 14.97 -6.25
CA PRO A 91 -19.25 14.66 -5.27
C PRO A 91 -18.77 15.96 -4.62
N ALA A 92 -18.35 15.89 -3.36
CA ALA A 92 -17.66 17.03 -2.75
C ALA A 92 -16.34 17.27 -3.51
N PRO A 93 -15.96 18.53 -3.84
CA PRO A 93 -14.78 18.82 -4.66
C PRO A 93 -13.48 18.21 -4.15
N TRP A 94 -13.32 18.11 -2.84
CA TRP A 94 -12.14 17.49 -2.22
C TRP A 94 -12.00 16.00 -2.54
N VAL A 95 -13.11 15.27 -2.76
CA VAL A 95 -13.10 13.84 -3.13
C VAL A 95 -12.41 13.68 -4.48
N LEU A 96 -12.74 14.55 -5.44
CA LEU A 96 -12.11 14.57 -6.76
C LEU A 96 -10.65 14.98 -6.65
N ALA A 97 -10.34 16.03 -5.88
CA ALA A 97 -8.97 16.48 -5.67
C ALA A 97 -8.08 15.37 -5.09
N VAL A 98 -8.53 14.69 -4.03
CA VAL A 98 -7.79 13.58 -3.42
C VAL A 98 -7.63 12.43 -4.43
N ALA A 99 -8.68 12.07 -5.16
CA ALA A 99 -8.61 10.98 -6.15
C ALA A 99 -7.62 11.27 -7.29
N LEU A 100 -7.44 12.55 -7.66
CA LEU A 100 -6.50 12.98 -8.69
C LEU A 100 -5.06 13.12 -8.17
N VAL A 101 -4.86 13.48 -6.90
CA VAL A 101 -3.54 13.70 -6.31
C VAL A 101 -2.90 12.41 -5.79
N LEU A 102 -3.70 11.49 -5.23
CA LEU A 102 -3.22 10.25 -4.62
C LEU A 102 -2.32 9.37 -5.54
N PRO A 103 -2.52 9.31 -6.87
CA PRO A 103 -1.65 8.55 -7.77
C PRO A 103 -0.21 9.08 -7.85
N VAL A 104 0.02 10.37 -7.58
CA VAL A 104 1.35 10.99 -7.71
C VAL A 104 2.38 10.33 -6.79
N PRO A 105 2.20 10.26 -5.46
CA PRO A 105 3.14 9.56 -4.58
C PRO A 105 3.20 8.05 -4.86
N ALA A 106 2.11 7.44 -5.31
CA ALA A 106 2.07 6.01 -5.67
C ALA A 106 3.00 5.70 -6.85
N VAL A 107 2.92 6.49 -7.92
CA VAL A 107 3.79 6.38 -9.09
C VAL A 107 5.24 6.69 -8.74
N ALA A 108 5.48 7.74 -7.95
CA ALA A 108 6.83 8.08 -7.50
C ALA A 108 7.48 6.94 -6.70
N LEU A 109 6.74 6.34 -5.76
CA LEU A 109 7.21 5.18 -5.00
C LEU A 109 7.49 3.98 -5.91
N PHE A 110 6.60 3.70 -6.87
CA PHE A 110 6.79 2.59 -7.82
C PHE A 110 8.04 2.77 -8.69
N ILE A 111 8.27 3.98 -9.22
CA ILE A 111 9.48 4.30 -9.99
C ILE A 111 10.73 4.16 -9.11
N ALA A 112 10.70 4.73 -7.90
CA ALA A 112 11.81 4.63 -6.96
C ALA A 112 12.13 3.16 -6.64
N TRP A 113 11.11 2.30 -6.50
CA TRP A 113 11.26 0.86 -6.30
C TRP A 113 11.90 0.16 -7.50
N LEU A 114 11.48 0.48 -8.73
CA LEU A 114 12.05 -0.12 -9.95
C LEU A 114 13.52 0.26 -10.16
N HIS A 115 13.94 1.43 -9.70
CA HIS A 115 15.31 1.91 -9.86
C HIS A 115 16.23 1.53 -8.69
N GLN A 116 15.84 0.61 -7.80
CA GLN A 116 16.66 0.17 -6.66
C GLN A 116 17.85 -0.75 -7.03
N ILE A 117 18.60 -0.41 -8.09
CA ILE A 117 19.91 -1.00 -8.37
C ILE A 117 21.01 -0.21 -7.66
#